data_AF-A0AAN7YRA2-F1
#
_entry.id   AF-A0AAN7YRA2-F1
#
_cell.length_a   1.000
_cell.length_b   1.000
_cell.length_c   1.000
_cell.angle_alpha   90.00
_cell.angle_beta   90.00
_cell.angle_gamma   90.00
#
_symmetry.space_group_name_H-M   'P 1'
#
loop_
_entity.id
_entity.type
_entity.pdbx_description
1 polymer ?
#
loop_
_entity_poly.entity_id
_entity_poly.type
_entity_poly.pdbx_seq_one_letter_code
_entity_poly.pdbx_strand_id
1 'polypeptide(L)'
;MHHIWIWICNQLYGNKELQDTNLDFEMLTNKWHQLASMEYIKLLKEYKSSMAKEPERFNDINSYNNNIKIIKNRISKKYCILRKSLPNNVIVDFFI
;
A
#
# COMPACT_ATOMS: atom_id res chain seq x y z
N MET A 1 9.08 5.03 -8.43
CA MET A 1 9.96 5.41 -9.56
C MET A 1 9.36 5.04 -10.92
N HIS A 2 8.90 3.81 -11.16
CA HIS A 2 8.44 3.36 -12.49
C HIS A 2 7.24 4.17 -13.05
N HIS A 3 6.29 4.57 -12.20
CA HIS A 3 5.07 5.26 -12.65
C HIS A 3 5.24 6.77 -12.89
N ILE A 4 6.18 7.42 -12.19
CA ILE A 4 6.63 8.78 -12.53
C ILE A 4 7.32 8.73 -13.89
N TRP A 5 8.12 7.69 -14.13
CA TRP A 5 8.73 7.45 -15.44
C TRP A 5 7.69 7.26 -16.55
N ILE A 6 6.63 6.47 -16.32
CA ILE A 6 5.53 6.31 -17.29
C ILE A 6 4.84 7.66 -17.56
N TRP A 7 4.60 8.46 -16.53
CA TRP A 7 4.00 9.78 -16.71
C TRP A 7 4.93 10.73 -17.49
N ILE A 8 6.21 10.82 -17.13
CA ILE A 8 7.23 11.60 -17.86
C ILE A 8 7.30 11.14 -19.32
N CYS A 9 7.31 9.83 -19.58
CA CYS A 9 7.29 9.30 -20.95
C CYS A 9 6.05 9.75 -21.72
N ASN A 10 4.88 9.71 -21.10
CA ASN A 10 3.64 10.12 -21.77
C ASN A 10 3.60 11.63 -22.05
N GLN A 11 4.28 12.46 -21.25
CA GLN A 11 4.41 13.90 -21.50
C GLN A 11 5.46 14.22 -22.57
N LEU A 12 6.59 13.53 -22.58
CA LEU A 12 7.68 13.78 -23.53
C LEU A 12 7.44 13.18 -24.91
N TYR A 13 6.67 12.08 -24.99
CA TYR A 13 6.49 11.30 -26.22
C TYR A 13 5.02 11.11 -26.62
N GLY A 14 4.08 11.74 -25.91
CA GLY A 14 2.67 11.71 -26.28
C GLY A 14 2.38 12.65 -27.45
N ASN A 15 1.78 12.13 -28.54
CA ASN A 15 1.37 12.90 -29.74
C ASN A 15 0.22 13.91 -29.49
N LYS A 16 -0.11 14.23 -28.23
CA LYS A 16 -1.12 15.24 -27.89
C LYS A 16 -0.39 16.51 -27.49
N GLU A 17 -0.81 17.66 -28.03
CA GLU A 17 -0.43 18.97 -27.48
C GLU A 17 -0.59 18.92 -25.96
N LEU A 18 0.40 19.42 -25.22
CA LEU A 18 0.47 19.43 -23.76
C LEU A 18 -0.84 20.00 -23.16
N GLN A 19 -1.80 19.12 -22.90
CA GLN A 19 -3.05 19.41 -22.21
C GLN A 19 -2.85 19.04 -20.76
N ASP A 20 -2.90 20.06 -19.90
CA ASP A 20 -2.64 20.05 -18.47
C ASP A 20 -1.20 19.72 -18.05
N THR A 21 -0.41 20.78 -17.89
CA THR A 21 0.94 20.76 -17.28
C THR A 21 0.91 20.52 -15.76
N ASN A 22 -0.24 20.70 -15.12
CA ASN A 22 -0.37 20.47 -13.68
C ASN A 22 -0.78 19.03 -13.43
N LEU A 23 0.22 18.14 -13.46
CA LEU A 23 0.10 16.91 -12.72
C LEU A 23 -0.11 17.28 -11.26
N ASP A 24 -1.34 17.15 -10.77
CA ASP A 24 -1.60 17.29 -9.34
C ASP A 24 -0.97 16.07 -8.64
N PHE A 25 0.32 16.23 -8.34
CA PHE A 25 1.14 15.27 -7.63
C PHE A 25 0.49 14.93 -6.29
N GLU A 26 -0.20 15.88 -5.66
CA GLU A 26 -0.95 15.68 -4.44
C GLU A 26 -2.15 14.75 -4.69
N MET A 27 -2.93 14.99 -5.76
CA MET A 27 -4.05 14.11 -6.11
C MET A 27 -3.61 12.67 -6.44
N LEU A 28 -2.54 12.50 -7.21
CA LEU A 28 -2.01 11.17 -7.54
C LEU A 28 -1.44 10.45 -6.32
N THR A 29 -0.65 11.15 -5.51
CA THR A 29 -0.10 10.57 -4.27
C THR A 29 -1.22 10.22 -3.29
N ASN A 30 -2.26 11.04 -3.14
CA ASN A 30 -3.42 10.75 -2.31
C ASN A 30 -4.17 9.50 -2.79
N LYS A 31 -4.41 9.39 -4.11
CA LYS A 31 -5.05 8.20 -4.69
C LYS A 31 -4.23 6.92 -4.44
N TRP A 32 -2.90 7.01 -4.51
CA TRP A 32 -2.02 5.87 -4.22
C TRP A 32 -2.01 5.52 -2.73
N HIS A 33 -2.02 6.51 -1.84
CA HIS A 33 -2.14 6.28 -0.41
C HIS A 33 -3.45 5.58 -0.03
N GLN A 34 -4.56 5.96 -0.67
CA GLN A 34 -5.85 5.30 -0.48
C GLN A 34 -5.80 3.84 -0.97
N LEU A 35 -5.35 3.60 -2.20
CA LEU A 35 -5.25 2.25 -2.76
C LEU A 35 -4.32 1.35 -1.94
N ALA A 36 -3.17 1.87 -1.53
CA ALA A 36 -2.22 1.16 -0.68
C ALA A 36 -2.83 0.80 0.69
N SER A 37 -3.59 1.72 1.28
CA SER A 37 -4.27 1.48 2.56
C SER A 37 -5.36 0.41 2.43
N MET A 38 -6.14 0.42 1.35
CA MET A 38 -7.16 -0.61 1.09
C MET A 38 -6.54 -2.00 0.90
N GLU A 39 -5.50 -2.12 0.08
CA GLU A 39 -4.81 -3.40 -0.12
C GLU A 39 -4.14 -3.88 1.16
N TYR A 40 -3.55 -2.97 1.94
CA TYR A 40 -2.98 -3.28 3.25
C TYR A 40 -4.02 -3.87 4.20
N ILE A 41 -5.18 -3.23 4.34
CA ILE A 41 -6.28 -3.72 5.20
C ILE A 41 -6.80 -5.08 4.70
N LYS A 42 -6.93 -5.27 3.38
CA LYS A 42 -7.36 -6.54 2.80
C LYS A 42 -6.40 -7.69 3.17
N LEU A 43 -5.10 -7.50 2.99
CA LEU A 43 -4.10 -8.51 3.32
C LEU A 43 -4.06 -8.81 4.83
N LEU A 44 -4.29 -7.81 5.68
CA LEU A 44 -4.39 -8.03 7.13
C LEU A 44 -5.62 -8.86 7.51
N LYS A 45 -6.77 -8.61 6.86
CA LYS A 45 -7.98 -9.43 7.05
C LYS A 45 -7.73 -10.88 6.63
N GLU A 46 -7.16 -11.09 5.46
CA GLU A 46 -6.80 -12.43 4.96
C GLU A 46 -5.84 -13.14 5.92
N TYR A 47 -4.81 -12.43 6.40
CA TYR A 47 -3.85 -12.98 7.36
C TYR A 47 -4.54 -13.36 8.68
N LYS A 48 -5.39 -12.51 9.25
CA LYS A 48 -6.16 -12.80 10.47
C LYS A 48 -7.10 -13.99 10.29
N SER A 49 -7.75 -14.10 9.13
CA SER A 49 -8.57 -15.27 8.79
C SER A 49 -7.76 -16.56 8.68
N SER A 50 -6.55 -16.51 8.13
CA SER A 50 -5.63 -17.66 8.12
C SER A 50 -5.21 -18.06 9.54
N MET A 51 -4.95 -17.09 10.42
CA MET A 51 -4.62 -17.36 11.82
C MET A 51 -5.76 -18.04 12.57
N ALA A 52 -7.01 -17.60 12.34
CA ALA A 52 -8.18 -18.22 12.96
C ALA A 52 -8.39 -19.68 12.52
N LYS A 53 -7.95 -20.04 11.30
CA LYS A 53 -8.04 -21.41 10.77
C LYS A 53 -6.93 -22.33 11.27
N GLU A 54 -5.74 -21.78 11.54
CA GLU A 54 -4.56 -22.55 11.92
C GLU A 54 -3.82 -21.92 13.12
N PRO A 55 -4.48 -21.80 14.30
CA PRO A 55 -3.95 -21.04 15.43
C PRO A 55 -2.58 -21.54 15.93
N GLU A 56 -2.33 -22.84 15.84
CA GLU A 56 -1.06 -23.47 16.26
C GLU A 56 0.16 -22.94 15.50
N ARG A 57 -0.02 -22.51 14.24
CA ARG A 57 1.06 -21.91 13.43
C ARG A 57 1.41 -20.48 13.84
N PHE A 58 0.61 -19.87 14.71
CA PHE A 58 0.69 -18.46 15.07
C PHE A 58 0.72 -18.19 16.57
N ASN A 59 1.08 -19.20 17.38
CA ASN A 59 1.22 -19.06 18.84
C ASN A 59 2.31 -18.07 19.29
N ASP A 60 3.14 -17.57 18.37
CA ASP A 60 4.18 -16.59 18.66
C ASP A 60 3.79 -15.17 18.21
N ILE A 61 3.60 -14.28 19.19
CA ILE A 61 3.33 -12.85 18.99
C ILE A 61 4.44 -12.16 18.20
N ASN A 62 5.70 -12.62 18.31
CA ASN A 62 6.80 -12.06 17.53
C ASN A 62 6.67 -12.40 16.04
N SER A 63 6.31 -13.64 15.72
CA SER A 63 5.98 -14.07 14.36
C SER A 63 4.84 -13.24 13.76
N TYR A 64 3.77 -12.98 14.53
CA TYR A 64 2.66 -12.11 14.11
C TYR A 64 3.13 -10.70 13.72
N ASN A 65 3.85 -10.04 14.63
CA ASN A 65 4.36 -8.69 14.39
C ASN A 65 5.33 -8.63 13.22
N ASN A 66 6.15 -9.67 13.02
CA ASN A 66 7.08 -9.75 11.90
C ASN A 66 6.34 -9.92 10.56
N ASN A 67 5.30 -10.75 10.50
CA ASN A 67 4.47 -10.91 9.31
C ASN A 67 3.74 -9.61 8.94
N ILE A 68 3.18 -8.88 9.91
CA ILE A 68 2.58 -7.58 9.62
C ILE A 68 3.63 -6.60 9.10
N LYS A 69 4.84 -6.57 9.69
CA LYS A 69 5.95 -5.79 9.15
C LYS A 69 6.22 -6.18 7.69
N ILE A 70 6.30 -7.46 7.36
CA ILE A 70 6.52 -7.93 5.98
C ILE A 70 5.44 -7.40 5.02
N ILE A 71 4.16 -7.55 5.38
CA ILE A 71 3.02 -7.03 4.60
C ILE A 71 3.15 -5.52 4.39
N LYS A 72 3.40 -4.77 5.47
CA LYS A 72 3.55 -3.31 5.44
C LYS A 72 4.71 -2.89 4.51
N ASN A 73 5.84 -3.60 4.57
CA ASN A 73 6.99 -3.37 3.67
C ASN A 73 6.66 -3.64 2.21
N ARG A 74 5.95 -4.74 1.93
CA ARG A 74 5.56 -5.13 0.57
C ARG A 74 4.67 -4.06 -0.07
N ILE A 75 3.65 -3.59 0.66
CA ILE A 75 2.74 -2.54 0.18
C ILE A 75 3.49 -1.21 -0.01
N SER A 76 4.30 -0.78 0.95
CA SER A 76 5.10 0.44 0.82
C SER A 76 6.00 0.43 -0.43
N LYS A 77 6.66 -0.69 -0.71
CA LYS A 77 7.49 -0.84 -1.92
C LYS A 77 6.64 -0.82 -3.20
N LYS A 78 5.53 -1.56 -3.21
CA LYS A 78 4.62 -1.65 -4.38
C LYS A 78 4.05 -0.29 -4.77
N TYR A 79 3.60 0.49 -3.78
CA TYR A 79 2.96 1.79 -4.00
C TYR A 79 3.92 2.98 -3.91
N CYS A 80 5.20 2.73 -3.65
CA CYS A 80 6.21 3.79 -3.45
C CYS A 80 5.81 4.81 -2.37
N ILE A 81 5.20 4.36 -1.28
CA ILE A 81 4.78 5.22 -0.16
C ILE A 81 5.61 4.94 1.10
N LEU A 82 5.67 5.93 2.00
CA LEU A 82 6.35 5.77 3.27
C LEU A 82 5.62 4.75 4.14
N ARG A 83 6.36 3.89 4.83
CA ARG A 83 5.75 2.88 5.71
C ARG A 83 4.88 3.48 6.80
N LYS A 84 5.23 4.68 7.27
CA LYS A 84 4.45 5.45 8.27
C LYS A 84 3.11 5.96 7.75
N SER A 85 2.90 6.05 6.44
CA SER A 85 1.61 6.52 5.88
C SER A 85 0.57 5.41 5.76
N LEU A 86 0.96 4.15 5.99
CA LEU A 86 0.02 3.04 6.11
C LEU A 86 -0.54 2.96 7.53
N PRO A 87 -1.84 2.63 7.70
CA PRO A 87 -2.50 2.53 8.99
C PRO A 87 -1.69 1.74 10.03
N ASN A 88 -1.74 2.18 11.29
CA ASN A 88 -1.17 1.42 12.39
C ASN A 88 -2.02 0.19 12.68
N ASN A 89 -1.36 -0.89 13.09
CA ASN A 89 -2.02 -2.19 13.33
C ASN A 89 -3.15 -2.08 14.36
N VAL A 90 -2.95 -1.24 15.39
CA VAL A 90 -3.96 -0.92 16.43
C VAL A 90 -5.26 -0.39 15.80
N ILE A 91 -5.15 0.41 14.74
CA ILE A 91 -6.31 0.99 14.04
C ILE A 91 -7.01 -0.06 13.18
N VAL A 92 -6.28 -1.05 12.66
CA VAL A 92 -6.86 -2.11 11.82
C VAL A 92 -7.76 -3.04 12.64
N ASP A 93 -7.45 -3.28 13.91
CA ASP A 93 -8.35 -3.99 14.82
C ASP A 93 -9.65 -3.22 15.12
N PHE A 94 -9.71 -1.89 14.91
CA PHE A 94 -10.94 -1.09 15.02
C PHE A 94 -11.80 -1.08 13.74
N PHE A 95 -11.25 -1.47 12.59
CA PHE A 95 -11.95 -1.51 11.29
C PHE A 95 -12.46 -2.91 10.89
N ILE A 96 -12.34 -3.88 11.81
CA ILE A 96 -12.78 -5.27 11.68
C ILE A 96 -13.81 -5.53 12.79
#